data_AF-A0A800BPL2-F1
#
_entry.id   AF-A0A800BPL2-F1
#
_cell.length_a   1.000
_cell.length_b   1.000
_cell.length_c   1.000
_cell.angle_alpha   90.00
_cell.angle_beta   90.00
_cell.angle_gamma   90.00
#
_symmetry.space_group_name_H-M   'P 1'
#
loop_
_entity.id
_entity.type
_entity.pdbx_description
1 polymer ?
#
loop_
_entity_poly.entity_id
_entity_poly.type
_entity_poly.pdbx_seq_one_letter_code
_entity_poly.pdbx_strand_id
1 'polypeptide(L)'
;MDTKQVLKDWLKESEFKGNMRQFAISLDIPIKTVQKWVYEGKSPGSENRVKIYLLTQLEEFKPRNRKEEEILQRLSPQLTQGMEKFRKITFREWLDQSNFKGDISILEKVFTKVNRIKQFLNDLTAELDFFKNGPPEYREILKNCLNGPHVAYVSNLIQLMLNEERFQDWLRVTKLTMPIKGVRK
;
A
#
# COMPACT_ATOMS: atom_id res chain seq x y z
N MET A 1 -11.36 -0.71 -29.35
CA MET A 1 -10.36 0.17 -28.73
C MET A 1 -9.03 -0.57 -28.65
N ASP A 2 -7.90 0.10 -28.88
CA ASP A 2 -6.58 -0.51 -28.73
C ASP A 2 -6.29 -0.71 -27.23
N THR A 3 -6.17 -1.97 -26.82
CA THR A 3 -5.91 -2.35 -25.41
C THR A 3 -4.65 -1.72 -24.84
N LYS A 4 -3.66 -1.44 -25.69
CA LYS A 4 -2.44 -0.74 -25.31
C LYS A 4 -2.73 0.70 -24.90
N GLN A 5 -3.50 1.40 -25.72
CA GLN A 5 -3.83 2.81 -25.51
C GLN A 5 -4.68 2.99 -24.25
N VAL A 6 -5.68 2.13 -24.06
CA VAL A 6 -6.52 2.13 -22.85
C VAL A 6 -5.67 1.97 -21.59
N LEU A 7 -4.76 0.98 -21.57
CA LEU A 7 -3.93 0.73 -20.39
C LEU A 7 -2.94 1.87 -20.13
N LYS A 8 -2.41 2.48 -21.21
CA LYS A 8 -1.49 3.62 -21.12
C LYS A 8 -2.16 4.88 -20.58
N ASP A 9 -3.39 5.15 -21.01
CA ASP A 9 -4.15 6.32 -20.56
C ASP A 9 -4.61 6.12 -19.11
N TRP A 10 -5.13 4.94 -18.78
CA TRP A 10 -5.44 4.58 -17.40
C TRP A 10 -4.22 4.74 -16.49
N LEU A 11 -3.04 4.28 -16.90
CA LEU A 11 -1.84 4.38 -16.06
C LEU A 11 -1.47 5.84 -15.76
N LYS A 12 -1.67 6.77 -16.70
CA LYS A 12 -1.42 8.21 -16.49
C LYS A 12 -2.42 8.83 -15.52
N GLU A 13 -3.68 8.44 -15.59
CA GLU A 13 -4.78 8.99 -14.78
C GLU A 13 -4.92 8.31 -13.41
N SER A 14 -4.39 7.09 -13.27
CA SER A 14 -4.40 6.32 -12.03
C SER A 14 -3.55 6.96 -10.92
N GLU A 15 -3.65 6.40 -9.72
CA GLU A 15 -2.81 6.78 -8.58
C GLU A 15 -1.30 6.60 -8.85
N PHE A 16 -0.93 5.78 -9.83
CA PHE A 16 0.45 5.58 -10.24
C PHE A 16 1.00 6.76 -11.04
N LYS A 17 0.16 7.65 -11.60
CA LYS A 17 0.58 8.85 -12.35
C LYS A 17 1.63 8.56 -13.44
N GLY A 18 1.49 7.45 -14.15
CA GLY A 18 2.46 7.00 -15.15
C GLY A 18 3.64 6.19 -14.60
N ASN A 19 3.75 5.97 -13.28
CA ASN A 19 4.82 5.19 -12.67
C ASN A 19 4.65 3.69 -12.92
N MET A 20 5.21 3.24 -14.03
CA MET A 20 5.17 1.85 -14.46
C MET A 20 5.83 0.87 -13.47
N ARG A 21 6.83 1.31 -12.70
CA ARG A 21 7.49 0.44 -11.72
C ARG A 21 6.53 0.08 -10.59
N GLN A 22 5.82 1.06 -10.05
CA GLN A 22 4.82 0.84 -9.01
C GLN A 22 3.65 -0.01 -9.53
N PHE A 23 3.21 0.24 -10.76
CA PHE A 23 2.19 -0.58 -11.41
C PHE A 23 2.63 -2.05 -11.62
N ALA A 24 3.89 -2.28 -11.97
CA ALA A 24 4.42 -3.63 -12.12
C ALA A 24 4.51 -4.37 -10.78
N ILE A 25 4.90 -3.66 -9.71
CA ILE A 25 4.94 -4.19 -8.35
C ILE A 25 3.52 -4.55 -7.87
N SER A 26 2.53 -3.67 -8.09
CA SER A 26 1.15 -3.93 -7.64
C SER A 26 0.48 -5.11 -8.36
N LEU A 27 0.95 -5.46 -9.56
CA LEU A 27 0.54 -6.66 -10.28
C LEU A 27 1.33 -7.91 -9.89
N ASP A 28 2.44 -7.78 -9.15
CA ASP A 28 3.45 -8.82 -8.94
C ASP A 28 3.94 -9.42 -10.28
N ILE A 29 4.40 -8.54 -11.17
CA ILE A 29 4.85 -8.90 -12.53
C ILE A 29 6.15 -8.14 -12.85
N PRO A 30 7.13 -8.76 -13.52
CA PRO A 30 8.35 -8.06 -13.93
C PRO A 30 8.06 -6.83 -14.79
N ILE A 31 8.72 -5.70 -14.49
CA ILE A 31 8.52 -4.42 -15.18
C ILE A 31 8.66 -4.51 -16.71
N LYS A 32 9.62 -5.32 -17.21
CA LYS A 32 9.82 -5.52 -18.65
C LYS A 32 8.62 -6.18 -19.32
N THR A 33 7.91 -7.03 -18.60
CA THR A 33 6.71 -7.72 -19.10
C THR A 33 5.56 -6.72 -19.21
N VAL A 34 5.37 -5.87 -18.19
CA VAL A 34 4.36 -4.81 -18.21
C VAL A 34 4.65 -3.77 -19.30
N GLN A 35 5.93 -3.40 -19.49
CA GLN A 35 6.35 -2.47 -20.54
C GLN A 35 5.95 -2.95 -21.94
N LYS A 36 6.05 -4.26 -22.20
CA LYS A 36 5.62 -4.86 -23.47
C LYS A 36 4.12 -4.69 -23.73
N TRP A 37 3.30 -4.66 -22.70
CA TRP A 37 1.85 -4.45 -22.83
C TRP A 37 1.51 -2.98 -23.06
N VAL A 38 2.14 -2.09 -22.28
CA VAL A 38 1.84 -0.65 -22.28
C VAL A 38 2.44 0.07 -23.50
N TYR A 39 3.63 -0.33 -23.97
CA TYR A 39 4.36 0.38 -25.03
C TYR A 39 4.50 -0.43 -26.32
N GLU A 40 4.72 -1.74 -26.24
CA GLU A 40 4.92 -2.58 -27.43
C GLU A 40 3.61 -3.19 -27.97
N GLY A 41 2.51 -3.09 -27.23
CA GLY A 41 1.21 -3.61 -27.66
C GLY A 41 1.08 -5.13 -27.64
N LYS A 42 1.98 -5.83 -26.94
CA LYS A 42 1.84 -7.29 -26.76
C LYS A 42 0.64 -7.59 -25.87
N SER A 43 -0.15 -8.59 -26.23
CA SER A 43 -1.29 -8.99 -25.41
C SER A 43 -0.81 -9.74 -24.16
N PRO A 44 -1.37 -9.44 -22.97
CA PRO A 44 -1.11 -10.24 -21.78
C PRO A 44 -1.76 -11.63 -21.90
N GLY A 45 -1.10 -12.65 -21.34
CA GLY A 45 -1.69 -13.97 -21.18
C GLY A 45 -2.82 -13.98 -20.14
N SER A 46 -3.59 -15.07 -20.07
CA SER A 46 -4.82 -15.16 -19.28
C SER A 46 -4.67 -14.76 -17.81
N GLU A 47 -3.64 -15.24 -17.10
CA GLU A 47 -3.45 -14.88 -15.69
C GLU A 47 -3.13 -13.38 -15.51
N ASN A 48 -2.25 -12.84 -16.35
CA ASN A 48 -1.87 -11.43 -16.30
C ASN A 48 -3.02 -10.52 -16.69
N ARG A 49 -3.85 -10.95 -17.66
CA ARG A 49 -5.06 -10.26 -18.06
C ARG A 49 -6.04 -10.13 -16.90
N VAL A 50 -6.25 -11.21 -16.14
CA VAL A 50 -7.08 -11.20 -14.92
C VAL A 50 -6.47 -10.30 -13.84
N LYS A 51 -5.16 -10.35 -13.61
CA LYS A 51 -4.47 -9.45 -12.68
C LYS A 51 -4.67 -7.97 -13.05
N ILE A 52 -4.54 -7.64 -14.35
CA ILE A 52 -4.81 -6.29 -14.85
C ILE A 52 -6.27 -5.92 -14.57
N TYR A 53 -7.24 -6.77 -14.92
CA TYR A 53 -8.66 -6.50 -14.66
C TYR A 53 -8.96 -6.27 -13.18
N LEU A 54 -8.43 -7.10 -12.29
CA LEU A 54 -8.62 -6.96 -10.85
C LEU A 54 -8.12 -5.60 -10.33
N LEU A 55 -6.96 -5.16 -10.82
CA LEU A 55 -6.36 -3.91 -10.39
C LEU A 55 -7.00 -2.67 -11.03
N THR A 56 -7.34 -2.74 -12.32
CA THR A 56 -7.73 -1.57 -13.12
C THR A 56 -9.23 -1.44 -13.31
N GLN A 57 -9.98 -2.54 -13.18
CA GLN A 57 -11.41 -2.66 -13.50
C GLN A 57 -11.75 -2.27 -14.97
N LEU A 58 -10.76 -2.30 -15.87
CA LEU A 58 -10.95 -1.99 -17.29
C LEU A 58 -11.66 -3.13 -18.02
N GLU A 59 -12.80 -2.85 -18.65
CA GLU A 59 -13.63 -3.83 -19.37
C GLU A 59 -12.84 -4.56 -20.48
N GLU A 60 -11.86 -3.90 -21.10
CA GLU A 60 -10.98 -4.49 -22.11
C GLU A 60 -10.19 -5.69 -21.61
N PHE A 61 -10.01 -5.82 -20.29
CA PHE A 61 -9.29 -6.89 -19.61
C PHE A 61 -10.19 -7.88 -18.88
N LYS A 62 -11.52 -7.68 -18.91
CA LYS A 62 -12.49 -8.60 -18.33
C LYS A 62 -12.24 -10.05 -18.81
N PRO A 63 -12.37 -11.06 -17.92
CA PRO A 63 -12.26 -12.46 -18.30
C PRO A 63 -13.11 -12.80 -19.53
N ARG A 64 -12.52 -13.49 -20.50
CA ARG A 64 -13.20 -13.81 -21.77
C ARG A 64 -13.58 -15.27 -21.91
N ASN A 65 -13.10 -16.12 -21.01
CA ASN A 65 -13.30 -17.55 -21.07
C ASN A 65 -13.28 -18.14 -19.67
N ARG A 66 -13.79 -19.38 -19.58
CA ARG A 66 -13.88 -20.14 -18.33
C ARG A 66 -12.56 -20.22 -17.56
N LYS A 67 -11.43 -20.38 -18.25
CA LYS A 67 -10.11 -20.44 -17.62
C LYS A 67 -9.76 -19.11 -16.92
N GLU A 68 -10.06 -17.98 -17.55
CA GLU A 68 -9.85 -16.65 -16.94
C GLU A 68 -10.82 -16.40 -15.78
N GLU A 69 -12.05 -16.89 -15.85
CA GLU A 69 -13.02 -16.83 -14.75
C GLU A 69 -12.57 -17.66 -13.54
N GLU A 70 -12.06 -18.87 -13.77
CA GLU A 70 -11.48 -19.73 -12.72
C GLU A 70 -10.26 -19.06 -12.06
N ILE A 71 -9.41 -18.40 -12.85
CA ILE A 71 -8.29 -17.61 -12.32
C ILE A 71 -8.81 -16.44 -11.49
N LEU A 72 -9.85 -15.73 -11.95
CA LEU A 72 -10.45 -14.62 -11.22
C LEU A 72 -10.99 -15.08 -9.86
N GLN A 73 -11.73 -16.18 -9.83
CA GLN A 73 -12.26 -16.76 -8.58
C GLN A 73 -11.15 -17.15 -7.61
N ARG A 74 -10.02 -17.68 -8.11
CA ARG A 74 -8.86 -18.04 -7.30
C ARG A 74 -8.11 -16.83 -6.74
N LEU A 75 -7.94 -15.77 -7.54
CA LEU A 75 -7.14 -14.60 -7.18
C LEU A 75 -7.93 -13.54 -6.41
N SER A 76 -9.24 -13.43 -6.63
CA SER A 76 -10.09 -12.41 -6.00
C SER A 76 -10.01 -12.43 -4.46
N PRO A 77 -10.10 -13.57 -3.75
CA PRO A 77 -10.00 -13.58 -2.28
C PRO A 77 -8.61 -13.18 -1.77
N GLN A 78 -7.54 -13.59 -2.45
CA GLN A 78 -6.15 -13.30 -2.06
C GLN A 78 -5.82 -11.80 -2.20
N LEU A 79 -6.33 -11.18 -3.28
CA LEU A 79 -6.22 -9.74 -3.49
C LEU A 79 -7.16 -8.96 -2.59
N THR A 80 -8.37 -9.46 -2.30
CA THR A 80 -9.29 -8.80 -1.36
C THR A 80 -8.69 -8.76 0.05
N GLN A 81 -8.05 -9.84 0.52
CA GLN A 81 -7.38 -9.86 1.83
C GLN A 81 -6.15 -8.93 1.89
N GLY A 82 -5.38 -8.82 0.81
CA GLY A 82 -4.23 -7.92 0.72
C GLY A 82 -4.62 -6.46 0.52
N MET A 83 -5.64 -6.20 -0.29
CA MET A 83 -6.13 -4.86 -0.62
C MET A 83 -7.07 -4.31 0.45
N GLU A 84 -7.87 -5.10 1.17
CA GLU A 84 -8.64 -4.61 2.34
C GLU A 84 -7.72 -4.06 3.43
N LYS A 85 -6.53 -4.65 3.60
CA LYS A 85 -5.53 -4.16 4.56
C LYS A 85 -4.93 -2.80 4.17
N PHE A 86 -5.06 -2.41 2.89
CA PHE A 86 -4.50 -1.18 2.33
C PHE A 86 -5.51 -0.23 1.69
N ARG A 87 -6.80 -0.61 1.63
CA ARG A 87 -7.82 0.19 0.98
C ARG A 87 -7.90 1.49 1.75
N LYS A 88 -7.50 2.56 1.06
CA LYS A 88 -7.61 3.94 1.51
C LYS A 88 -9.08 4.19 1.85
N ILE A 89 -9.49 3.94 3.09
CA ILE A 89 -10.67 4.61 3.64
C ILE A 89 -10.33 6.10 3.51
N THR A 90 -11.04 6.78 2.61
CA THR A 90 -10.91 8.22 2.45
C THR A 90 -11.44 8.90 3.72
N PHE A 91 -10.98 10.12 3.97
CA PHE A 91 -11.42 10.88 5.15
C PHE A 91 -12.95 10.94 5.27
N ARG A 92 -13.64 11.09 4.12
CA ARG A 92 -15.11 11.13 4.03
C ARG A 92 -15.75 9.78 4.35
N GLU A 93 -15.26 8.69 3.78
CA GLU A 93 -15.79 7.34 4.07
C GLU A 93 -15.60 6.96 5.55
N TRP A 94 -14.49 7.37 6.17
CA TRP A 94 -14.29 7.17 7.60
C TRP A 94 -15.23 8.03 8.44
N LEU A 95 -15.39 9.31 8.07
CA LEU A 95 -16.30 10.24 8.73
C LEU A 95 -17.73 9.72 8.75
N ASP A 96 -18.22 9.27 7.60
CA ASP A 96 -19.57 8.75 7.42
C ASP A 96 -19.82 7.47 8.26
N GLN A 97 -18.77 6.69 8.53
CA GLN A 97 -18.83 5.48 9.37
C GLN A 97 -18.62 5.74 10.88
N SER A 98 -17.89 6.80 11.24
CA SER A 98 -17.44 7.06 12.61
C SER A 98 -18.48 7.73 13.51
N ASN A 99 -19.59 8.21 12.94
CA ASN A 99 -20.64 8.97 13.65
C ASN A 99 -20.06 10.11 14.51
N PHE A 100 -18.96 10.72 14.05
CA PHE A 100 -18.17 11.67 14.81
C PHE A 100 -18.88 13.02 14.90
N LYS A 101 -19.09 13.50 16.14
CA LYS A 101 -19.79 14.78 16.42
C LYS A 101 -18.85 15.94 16.80
N GLY A 102 -17.54 15.78 16.65
CA GLY A 102 -16.55 16.79 17.02
C GLY A 102 -16.18 17.74 15.88
N ASP A 103 -15.20 18.61 16.14
CA ASP A 103 -14.69 19.59 15.17
C ASP A 103 -13.97 18.92 14.00
N ILE A 104 -14.54 19.09 12.80
CA ILE A 104 -14.03 18.56 11.53
C ILE A 104 -12.61 19.06 11.25
N SER A 105 -12.26 20.29 11.65
CA SER A 105 -10.93 20.86 11.41
C SER A 105 -9.82 20.16 12.21
N ILE A 106 -10.14 19.62 13.39
CA ILE A 106 -9.21 18.80 14.19
C ILE A 106 -9.01 17.46 13.50
N LEU A 107 -10.09 16.86 13.01
CA LEU A 107 -10.03 15.59 12.29
C LEU A 107 -9.21 15.68 10.99
N GLU A 108 -9.35 16.76 10.22
CA GLU A 108 -8.56 16.98 9.00
C GLU A 108 -7.06 17.04 9.32
N LYS A 109 -6.68 17.70 10.42
CA LYS A 109 -5.28 17.76 10.89
C LYS A 109 -4.78 16.38 11.30
N VAL A 110 -5.59 15.61 12.04
CA VAL A 110 -5.24 14.23 12.44
C VAL A 110 -5.09 13.34 11.20
N PHE A 111 -6.02 13.40 10.27
CA PHE A 111 -6.00 12.60 9.05
C PHE A 111 -4.80 12.95 8.16
N THR A 112 -4.43 14.23 8.09
CA THR A 112 -3.19 14.68 7.44
C THR A 112 -1.97 14.04 8.07
N LYS A 113 -1.90 13.96 9.40
CA LYS A 113 -0.79 13.31 10.11
C LYS A 113 -0.77 11.80 9.87
N VAL A 114 -1.92 11.14 9.91
CA VAL A 114 -2.05 9.71 9.59
C VAL A 114 -1.58 9.43 8.16
N ASN A 115 -1.98 10.25 7.18
CA ASN A 115 -1.53 10.08 5.80
C ASN A 115 -0.03 10.32 5.63
N ARG A 116 0.55 11.26 6.37
CA ARG A 116 2.02 11.44 6.39
C ARG A 116 2.73 10.21 6.95
N ILE A 117 2.20 9.60 8.02
CA ILE A 117 2.76 8.36 8.58
C ILE A 117 2.64 7.23 7.56
N LYS A 118 1.47 7.06 6.91
CA LYS A 118 1.29 6.07 5.83
C LYS A 118 2.31 6.27 4.70
N GLN A 119 2.52 7.51 4.26
CA GLN A 119 3.51 7.82 3.24
C GLN A 119 4.92 7.45 3.72
N PHE A 120 5.30 7.83 4.94
CA PHE A 120 6.60 7.47 5.50
C PHE A 120 6.82 5.96 5.57
N LEU A 121 5.81 5.18 5.94
CA LEU A 121 5.89 3.72 5.97
C LEU A 121 6.03 3.12 4.56
N ASN A 122 5.35 3.68 3.57
CA ASN A 122 5.50 3.27 2.17
C ASN A 122 6.90 3.58 1.65
N ASP A 123 7.42 4.77 1.94
CA ASP A 123 8.77 5.18 1.55
C ASP A 123 9.81 4.27 2.22
N LEU A 124 9.68 4.03 3.53
CA LEU A 124 10.54 3.10 4.26
C LEU A 124 10.50 1.70 3.67
N THR A 125 9.31 1.20 3.30
CA THR A 125 9.16 -0.12 2.67
C THR A 125 9.89 -0.17 1.33
N ALA A 126 9.76 0.85 0.49
CA ALA A 126 10.44 0.93 -0.79
C ALA A 126 11.97 0.98 -0.64
N GLU A 127 12.49 1.73 0.34
CA GLU A 127 13.91 1.77 0.66
C GLU A 127 14.41 0.40 1.17
N LEU A 128 13.68 -0.26 2.06
CA LEU A 128 14.03 -1.59 2.54
C LEU A 128 14.02 -2.63 1.41
N ASP A 129 13.07 -2.53 0.47
CA ASP A 129 13.03 -3.38 -0.72
C ASP A 129 14.23 -3.15 -1.64
N PHE A 130 14.76 -1.93 -1.73
CA PHE A 130 16.01 -1.66 -2.45
C PHE A 130 17.18 -2.45 -1.84
N PHE A 131 17.36 -2.41 -0.52
CA PHE A 131 18.43 -3.18 0.15
C PHE A 131 18.22 -4.70 0.09
N LYS A 132 16.96 -5.15 0.13
CA LYS A 132 16.58 -6.56 0.02
C LYS A 132 16.95 -7.13 -1.35
N ASN A 133 16.61 -6.42 -2.43
CA ASN A 133 16.82 -6.88 -3.80
C ASN A 133 18.20 -6.52 -4.36
N GLY A 134 18.97 -5.69 -3.65
CA GLY A 134 20.32 -5.30 -4.03
C GLY A 134 21.40 -6.35 -3.70
N PRO A 135 22.65 -6.08 -4.13
CA PRO A 135 23.81 -6.89 -3.78
C PRO A 135 24.02 -7.00 -2.25
N PRO A 136 24.63 -8.10 -1.75
CA PRO A 136 24.86 -8.30 -0.32
C PRO A 136 25.59 -7.15 0.38
N GLU A 137 26.49 -6.47 -0.32
CA GLU A 137 27.29 -5.36 0.16
C GLU A 137 26.40 -4.18 0.62
N TYR A 138 25.25 -3.97 -0.02
CA TYR A 138 24.34 -2.88 0.34
C TYR A 138 23.70 -3.12 1.70
N ARG A 139 23.44 -4.38 2.06
CA ARG A 139 22.92 -4.75 3.38
C ARG A 139 24.00 -4.56 4.45
N GLU A 140 25.26 -4.86 4.14
CA GLU A 140 26.37 -4.60 5.07
C GLU A 140 26.58 -3.10 5.29
N ILE A 141 26.50 -2.28 4.24
CA ILE A 141 26.52 -0.81 4.36
C ILE A 141 25.36 -0.35 5.24
N LEU A 142 24.14 -0.84 5.01
CA LEU A 142 22.97 -0.49 5.82
C LEU A 142 23.16 -0.88 7.30
N LYS A 143 23.66 -2.09 7.58
CA LYS A 143 23.95 -2.56 8.94
C LYS A 143 25.00 -1.70 9.65
N ASN A 144 26.01 -1.23 8.92
CA ASN A 144 27.07 -0.38 9.48
C ASN A 144 26.60 1.06 9.72
N CYS A 145 25.67 1.56 8.90
CA CYS A 145 25.09 2.89 9.05
C CYS A 145 24.00 2.96 10.12
N LEU A 146 23.24 1.87 10.32
CA LEU A 146 22.25 1.76 11.37
C LEU A 146 22.90 1.28 12.66
N ASN A 147 22.94 2.12 13.69
CA ASN A 147 23.33 1.66 15.01
C ASN A 147 22.28 0.62 15.52
N GLY A 148 22.74 -0.37 16.29
CA GLY A 148 21.87 -1.43 16.84
C GLY A 148 20.58 -0.92 17.51
N PRO A 149 20.59 0.20 18.26
CA PRO A 149 19.39 0.79 18.83
C PRO A 149 18.34 1.23 17.81
N HIS A 150 18.72 1.82 16.67
CA HIS A 150 17.75 2.27 15.65
C HIS A 150 17.02 1.08 15.01
N VAL A 151 17.72 -0.03 14.77
CA VAL A 151 17.11 -1.27 14.22
C VAL A 151 16.08 -1.85 15.18
N ALA A 152 16.42 -1.91 16.47
CA ALA A 152 15.49 -2.35 17.50
C ALA A 152 14.25 -1.45 17.59
N TYR A 153 14.43 -0.13 17.48
CA TYR A 153 13.34 0.84 17.53
C TYR A 153 12.37 0.67 16.36
N VAL A 154 12.88 0.57 15.13
CA VAL A 154 12.06 0.37 13.93
C VAL A 154 11.33 -0.98 13.98
N SER A 155 12.02 -2.05 14.39
CA SER A 155 11.41 -3.37 14.56
C SER A 155 10.28 -3.35 15.59
N ASN A 156 10.49 -2.71 16.74
CA ASN A 156 9.47 -2.60 17.78
C ASN A 156 8.27 -1.78 17.30
N LEU A 157 8.50 -0.68 16.57
CA LEU A 157 7.43 0.16 16.04
C LEU A 157 6.57 -0.60 15.02
N ILE A 158 7.22 -1.37 14.13
CA ILE A 158 6.52 -2.23 13.18
C ILE A 158 5.73 -3.33 13.92
N GLN A 159 6.33 -4.00 14.90
CA GLN A 159 5.64 -5.02 15.68
C GLN A 159 4.44 -4.47 16.46
N LEU A 160 4.55 -3.27 17.04
CA LEU A 160 3.46 -2.58 17.72
C LEU A 160 2.33 -2.24 16.74
N MET A 161 2.64 -1.76 15.54
CA MET A 161 1.62 -1.43 14.54
C MET A 161 0.95 -2.65 13.91
N LEU A 162 1.61 -3.82 13.91
CA LEU A 162 1.08 -5.05 13.31
C LEU A 162 0.36 -5.96 14.33
N ASN A 163 0.51 -5.71 15.63
CA ASN A 163 -0.11 -6.48 16.70
C ASN A 163 -1.09 -5.59 17.47
N GLU A 164 -2.38 -5.70 17.13
CA GLU A 164 -3.46 -4.90 17.72
C GLU A 164 -3.51 -5.01 19.25
N GLU A 165 -3.28 -6.20 19.81
CA GLU A 165 -3.27 -6.40 21.27
C GLU A 165 -2.13 -5.61 21.94
N ARG A 166 -0.91 -5.70 21.40
CA ARG A 166 0.24 -4.93 21.88
C ARG A 166 0.05 -3.43 21.68
N PHE A 167 -0.61 -3.01 20.60
CA PHE A 167 -0.95 -1.62 20.37
C PHE A 167 -1.91 -1.10 21.45
N GLN A 168 -2.95 -1.86 21.76
CA GLN A 168 -3.90 -1.52 22.82
C GLN A 168 -3.25 -1.53 24.22
N ASP A 169 -2.34 -2.47 24.49
CA ASP A 169 -1.54 -2.48 25.73
C ASP A 169 -0.68 -1.22 25.86
N TRP A 170 -0.01 -0.82 24.79
CA TRP A 170 0.78 0.40 24.76
C TRP A 170 -0.09 1.66 24.98
N LEU A 171 -1.29 1.71 24.40
CA LEU A 171 -2.25 2.79 24.67
C LEU A 171 -2.69 2.81 26.13
N ARG A 172 -2.88 1.65 26.76
CA ARG A 172 -3.23 1.56 28.20
C ARG A 172 -2.10 2.09 29.07
N VAL A 173 -0.86 1.70 28.80
CA VAL A 173 0.33 2.16 29.55
C VAL A 173 0.54 3.67 29.38
N THR A 174 0.44 4.19 28.16
CA THR A 174 0.65 5.63 27.90
C THR A 174 -0.45 6.52 28.48
N LYS A 175 -1.71 6.04 28.54
CA LYS A 175 -2.81 6.72 29.23
C LYS A 175 -2.64 6.76 30.75
N LEU A 176 -2.01 5.74 31.34
CA LEU A 176 -1.71 5.69 32.77
C LEU A 176 -0.53 6.60 33.16
N THR A 177 0.38 6.91 32.23
CA THR A 177 1.57 7.73 32.51
C THR A 177 1.38 9.25 32.33
N MET A 178 0.19 9.74 31.99
CA MET A 178 -0.07 11.19 31.95
C MET A 178 -1.00 11.64 33.10
N PRO A 179 -0.46 11.95 34.29
CA PRO A 179 -1.09 12.97 35.11
C PRO A 179 -0.84 14.30 34.38
N ILE A 180 -1.84 14.81 33.67
CA ILE A 180 -1.89 16.24 33.35
C ILE A 180 -1.97 16.95 34.70
N LYS A 181 -0.82 17.31 35.26
CA LYS A 181 -0.77 18.22 36.40
C LYS A 181 -1.41 19.51 35.91
N GLY A 182 -2.63 19.73 36.38
CA GLY A 182 -3.42 20.90 36.07
C GLY A 182 -2.58 22.15 36.24
N VAL A 183 -2.59 22.99 35.21
CA VAL A 183 -2.23 24.40 35.31
C VAL A 183 -3.10 24.99 36.41
N ARG A 184 -2.54 25.19 37.61
CA ARG A 184 -3.19 25.94 38.67
C ARG A 184 -3.00 27.42 38.38
N LYS A 185 -4.14 28.05 38.09
CA LYS A 185 -4.50 29.48 38.12
C LYS A 185 -3.67 30.43 37.28
#